data_AF-A0A7W8GIJ4-F1
#
_entry.id   AF-A0A7W8GIJ4-F1
#
_cell.length_a   1.000
_cell.length_b   1.000
_cell.length_c   1.000
_cell.angle_alpha   90.00
_cell.angle_beta   90.00
_cell.angle_gamma   90.00
#
_symmetry.space_group_name_H-M   'P 1'
#
loop_
_entity.id
_entity.type
_entity.pdbx_description
1 polymer ?
#
loop_
_entity_poly.entity_id
_entity_poly.type
_entity_poly.pdbx_seq_one_letter_code
_entity_poly.pdbx_strand_id
1 'polypeptide(L)' 'MNPQSVGFIERGDYGPSLVLALKIAAVFELPVEAVFSLAPLPPLSAQVYGKDSKKELV' A
#
# COMPACT_ATOMS: atom_id res chain seq x y z
N MET A 1 -25.54 0.73 -2.99
CA MET A 1 -24.34 0.84 -3.85
C MET A 1 -24.57 1.99 -4.81
N ASN A 2 -23.81 3.08 -4.71
CA ASN A 2 -23.99 4.25 -5.56
C ASN A 2 -23.30 4.00 -6.93
N PRO A 3 -24.01 4.02 -8.07
CA PRO A 3 -23.41 3.81 -9.39
C PRO A 3 -22.33 4.84 -9.73
N GLN A 4 -22.37 6.03 -9.12
CA GLN A 4 -21.42 7.10 -9.41
C GLN A 4 -20.00 6.81 -8.88
N SER A 5 -19.87 6.05 -7.79
CA SER A 5 -18.57 5.70 -7.21
C SER A 5 -17.72 4.84 -8.13
N VAL A 6 -18.32 3.96 -8.93
CA VAL A 6 -17.60 3.12 -9.89
C VAL A 6 -16.97 3.98 -10.98
N GLY A 7 -17.72 4.95 -11.51
CA GLY A 7 -17.20 5.87 -12.53
C GLY A 7 -16.04 6.75 -12.06
N PHE A 8 -15.94 7.09 -10.77
CA PHE A 8 -14.77 7.81 -10.24
C PHE A 8 -13.51 6.93 -10.15
N ILE A 9 -13.68 5.65 -9.81
CA ILE A 9 -12.59 4.67 -9.78
C ILE A 9 -12.08 4.41 -11.21
N GLU A 10 -12.98 4.23 -12.18
CA GLU A 10 -12.64 3.96 -13.58
C GLU A 10 -11.93 5.12 -14.29
N ARG A 11 -12.19 6.36 -13.85
CA ARG A 11 -11.52 7.57 -14.38
C ARG A 11 -10.22 7.93 -13.64
N GLY A 12 -9.85 7.19 -12.59
CA GLY A 12 -8.67 7.48 -11.75
C GLY A 12 -8.81 8.72 -10.86
N ASP A 13 -10.00 9.32 -10.80
CA ASP A 13 -10.29 10.56 -10.05
C ASP A 13 -10.80 10.28 -8.62
N TYR A 14 -10.57 9.07 -8.12
CA TYR A 14 -10.94 8.68 -6.76
C TYR A 14 -9.71 8.67 -5.84
N GLY A 15 -9.49 9.80 -5.17
CA GLY A 15 -8.67 9.80 -3.95
C GLY A 15 -9.48 9.16 -2.81
N PRO A 16 -9.01 8.09 -2.14
CA PRO A 16 -9.67 7.62 -0.93
C PRO A 16 -9.72 8.77 0.09
N SER A 17 -10.83 8.91 0.80
CA SER A 17 -10.88 9.92 1.86
C SER A 17 -9.81 9.63 2.91
N LEU A 18 -9.24 10.69 3.52
CA LEU A 18 -8.26 10.52 4.60
C LEU A 18 -8.82 9.61 5.72
N VAL A 19 -10.12 9.74 6.01
CA VAL A 19 -10.82 8.88 6.97
C VAL A 19 -10.80 7.40 6.55
N LEU A 20 -11.01 7.09 5.27
CA LEU A 20 -10.93 5.72 4.76
C LEU A 20 -9.49 5.19 4.84
N ALA A 21 -8.50 6.00 4.45
CA ALA A 21 -7.10 5.62 4.51
C ALA A 21 -6.66 5.28 5.95
N LEU A 22 -7.06 6.10 6.93
CA LEU A 22 -6.77 5.86 8.35
C LEU A 22 -7.50 4.62 8.89
N LYS A 23 -8.74 4.35 8.46
CA LYS A 23 -9.46 3.13 8.84
C LYS A 23 -8.78 1.87 8.33
N ILE A 24 -8.29 1.89 7.08
CA ILE A 24 -7.55 0.77 6.50
C ILE A 24 -6.24 0.56 7.26
N ALA A 25 -5.49 1.64 7.53
CA ALA A 25 -4.25 1.60 8.30
C ALA A 25 -4.45 0.94 9.68
N ALA A 26 -5.54 1.28 10.37
CA ALA A 26 -5.88 0.69 11.67
C ALA A 26 -6.17 -0.83 11.59
N VAL A 27 -6.80 -1.31 10.50
CA VAL A 27 -7.07 -2.75 10.31
C VAL A 27 -5.79 -3.55 10.14
N PHE A 28 -4.79 -2.97 9.45
CA PHE A 28 -3.51 -3.64 9.22
C PHE A 28 -2.48 -3.39 10.32
N GLU A 29 -2.79 -2.55 11.32
CA GLU A 29 -1.86 -2.12 12.37
C GLU A 29 -0.56 -1.53 11.79
N LEU A 30 -0.68 -0.80 10.68
CA LEU A 30 0.45 -0.19 9.97
C LEU A 30 0.28 1.33 9.86
N PRO A 31 1.38 2.10 9.76
CA PRO A 31 1.30 3.52 9.42
C PRO A 31 0.68 3.72 8.03
N VAL A 32 -0.04 4.81 7.84
CA VAL A 32 -0.80 5.07 6.61
C VAL A 32 0.12 5.14 5.38
N GLU A 33 1.35 5.62 5.55
CA GLU A 33 2.38 5.72 4.52
C GLU A 33 2.88 4.35 4.05
N ALA A 34 2.82 3.33 4.90
CA ALA A 34 3.18 1.96 4.50
C ALA A 34 2.08 1.31 3.65
N VAL A 35 0.81 1.63 3.91
CA VAL A 35 -0.34 1.13 3.15
C VAL A 35 -0.51 1.87 1.83
N PHE A 36 -0.31 3.19 1.83
CA PHE A 36 -0.47 4.08 0.68
C PHE A 36 0.87 4.70 0.27
N SER A 37 1.91 3.87 0.13
CA SER A 37 3.24 4.34 -0.26
C SER A 37 3.20 4.97 -1.66
N LEU A 38 3.78 6.18 -1.76
CA LEU A 38 3.99 6.87 -3.05
C LEU A 38 5.17 6.28 -3.84
N ALA A 39 6.02 5.48 -3.19
CA ALA A 39 7.09 4.75 -3.82
C ALA A 39 6.69 3.27 -3.99
N PRO A 40 7.06 2.62 -5.12
CA PRO A 40 6.84 1.19 -5.30
C PRO A 40 7.46 0.37 -4.17
N LEU A 41 6.68 -0.56 -3.61
CA LEU A 41 7.18 -1.47 -2.60
C LEU A 41 8.15 -2.48 -3.25
N PRO A 42 9.24 -2.87 -2.56
CA PRO A 42 10.13 -3.91 -3.05
C PRO A 42 9.36 -5.21 -3.27
N PRO A 43 9.66 -5.97 -4.34
CA PRO A 43 9.01 -7.25 -4.57
C PRO A 43 9.24 -8.20 -3.39
N LEU A 44 8.22 -8.99 -3.05
CA LEU A 44 8.27 -9.90 -1.91
C LEU A 44 9.43 -10.90 -2.03
N SER A 45 9.74 -11.37 -3.23
CA SER A 45 10.88 -12.27 -3.49
C SER A 45 12.22 -11.68 -3.07
N ALA A 46 12.45 -10.38 -3.31
CA ALA A 46 13.66 -9.70 -2.86
C ALA A 46 13.74 -9.59 -1.33
N GLN A 47 12.59 -9.50 -0.65
CA GLN A 47 12.53 -9.42 0.80
C GLN A 47 12.71 -10.78 1.49
N VAL A 48 12.16 -11.84 0.87
CA VAL A 48 12.18 -13.21 1.39
C VAL A 48 13.50 -13.91 1.06
N TYR A 49 13.97 -13.84 -0.19
CA TYR A 49 15.17 -14.54 -0.65
C TYR A 49 16.42 -13.66 -0.71
N GLY A 50 16.27 -12.33 -0.79
CA GLY A 50 17.41 -11.41 -0.88
C GLY A 50 18.06 -11.06 0.46
N LYS A 51 17.48 -11.47 1.59
CA LYS A 51 18.05 -11.25 2.94
C LYS A 51 19.25 -12.16 3.23
N ASP A 52 19.33 -13.33 2.61
CA ASP A 52 20.44 -14.25 2.80
C ASP A 52 21.76 -13.71 2.21
N SER A 53 21.69 -12.95 1.11
CA SER A 53 22.88 -12.44 0.41
C SER A 53 23.59 -11.25 1.07
N LYS A 54 23.00 -10.62 2.10
CA LYS A 54 23.58 -9.44 2.77
C LYS A 54 24.16 -9.71 4.16
N LYS A 55 24.01 -10.93 4.69
CA LYS A 55 24.45 -11.27 6.05
C LYS A 55 25.90 -11.78 6.12
N GLU A 56 26.58 -11.96 4.99
CA GLU A 56 27.93 -12.55 4.89
C GLU A 56 29.05 -11.51 4.66
N LEU A 57 28.73 -10.21 4.73
CA LEU A 57 29.67 -9.11 4.45
C LEU A 57 29.85 -8.16 5.65
N VAL A 58 29.85 -8.70 6.87
CA VAL A 58 30.36 -8.03 8.08
C VAL A 58 31.17 -9.02 8.91
#